data_AF-A0A2V8RIE1-F1
#
_entry.id   AF-A0A2V8RIE1-F1
#
_cell.length_a   1.000
_cell.length_b   1.000
_cell.length_c   1.000
_cell.angle_alpha   90.00
_cell.angle_beta   90.00
_cell.angle_gamma   90.00
#
_symmetry.space_group_name_H-M   'P 1'
#
loop_
_entity.id
_entity.type
_entity.pdbx_description
1 polymer ?
#
loop_
_entity_poly.entity_id
_entity_poly.type
_entity_poly.pdbx_seq_one_letter_code
_entity_poly.pdbx_strand_id
1 'polypeptide(L)'
;SDVPVRWTGKFIKKEEAIGRFVFTMTKQLVHINGLTFDFLFKMAADLQKKDSLLLLRAGESGDEPIVMNRGGKQYNAFLEGRVKGQSYCLLLHLSNMELKRPEVHLV
;
A
#
# COMPACT_ATOMS: atom_id res chain seq x y z
N SER A 1 12.01 -14.34 6.49
CA SER A 1 11.11 -15.12 5.65
C SER A 1 11.53 -14.87 4.22
N ASP A 2 11.81 -15.94 3.46
CA ASP A 2 12.21 -15.88 2.04
C ASP A 2 11.00 -15.76 1.09
N VAL A 3 9.79 -15.71 1.65
CA VAL A 3 8.55 -15.60 0.88
C VAL A 3 8.36 -14.14 0.43
N PRO A 4 8.27 -13.87 -0.89
CA PRO A 4 8.08 -12.52 -1.38
C PRO A 4 6.71 -11.96 -0.99
N VAL A 5 6.65 -10.65 -0.79
CA VAL A 5 5.39 -9.93 -0.58
C VAL A 5 4.49 -10.10 -1.81
N ARG A 6 3.23 -10.45 -1.57
CA ARG A 6 2.24 -10.69 -2.63
C ARG A 6 1.37 -9.47 -2.86
N TRP A 7 1.10 -9.24 -4.14
CA TRP A 7 0.08 -8.31 -4.59
C TRP A 7 -1.25 -9.04 -4.58
N THR A 8 -2.15 -8.62 -3.71
CA THR A 8 -3.36 -9.42 -3.45
C THR A 8 -4.46 -9.26 -4.51
N GLY A 9 -4.32 -8.28 -5.41
CA GLY A 9 -5.40 -7.84 -6.29
C GLY A 9 -6.56 -7.16 -5.57
N LYS A 10 -6.48 -6.99 -4.23
CA LYS A 10 -7.47 -6.28 -3.44
C LYS A 10 -7.16 -4.79 -3.46
N PHE A 11 -8.09 -4.01 -4.02
CA PHE A 11 -7.98 -2.56 -4.12
C PHE A 11 -8.91 -1.89 -3.12
N ILE A 12 -8.49 -0.75 -2.58
CA ILE A 12 -9.30 0.13 -1.73
C ILE A 12 -9.27 1.54 -2.30
N LYS A 13 -10.42 2.22 -2.35
CA LYS A 13 -10.46 3.62 -2.81
C LYS A 13 -9.66 4.52 -1.87
N LYS A 14 -9.02 5.57 -2.41
CA LYS A 14 -8.20 6.47 -1.59
C LYS A 14 -9.03 7.13 -0.49
N GLU A 15 -10.23 7.60 -0.83
CA GLU A 15 -11.17 8.21 0.10
C GLU A 15 -11.61 7.26 1.23
N GLU A 16 -11.87 5.98 0.91
CA GLU A 16 -12.16 4.97 1.92
C GLU A 16 -10.95 4.74 2.83
N ALA A 17 -9.75 4.64 2.24
CA ALA A 17 -8.54 4.34 2.97
C ALA A 17 -8.18 5.42 3.99
N ILE A 18 -8.30 6.71 3.64
CA ILE A 18 -8.03 7.83 4.55
C ILE A 18 -9.03 7.91 5.71
N GLY A 19 -10.27 7.48 5.50
CA GLY A 19 -11.29 7.43 6.54
C GLY A 19 -11.19 6.20 7.45
N ARG A 20 -10.46 5.16 7.03
CA ARG A 20 -10.41 3.88 7.71
C ARG A 20 -9.06 3.57 8.37
N PHE A 21 -7.95 4.09 7.84
CA PHE A 21 -6.61 3.71 8.30
C PHE A 21 -5.81 4.93 8.76
N VAL A 22 -5.03 4.76 9.83
CA VAL A 22 -3.99 5.74 10.22
C VAL A 22 -2.65 5.27 9.65
N PHE A 23 -2.12 6.01 8.68
CA PHE A 23 -0.83 5.71 8.07
C PHE A 23 0.30 6.31 8.90
N THR A 24 1.17 5.44 9.41
CA THR A 24 2.26 5.83 10.34
C THR A 24 3.62 5.93 9.66
N MET A 25 3.78 5.32 8.49
CA MET A 25 5.01 5.36 7.72
C MET A 25 4.70 5.26 6.22
N THR A 26 5.47 5.98 5.42
CA THR A 26 5.44 5.86 3.95
C THR A 26 6.85 5.64 3.44
N LYS A 27 7.02 4.73 2.47
CA LYS A 27 8.28 4.50 1.76
C LYS A 27 8.06 4.61 0.27
N GLN A 28 9.02 5.14 -0.47
CA GLN A 28 8.98 5.13 -1.92
C GLN A 28 9.67 3.88 -2.46
N LEU A 29 9.03 3.18 -3.39
CA LEU A 29 9.67 2.16 -4.20
C LEU A 29 10.36 2.84 -5.37
N VAL A 30 11.65 2.51 -5.56
CA VAL A 30 12.48 3.05 -6.63
C VAL A 30 13.00 1.89 -7.48
N HIS A 31 13.11 2.15 -8.77
CA HIS A 31 13.70 1.21 -9.72
C HIS A 31 15.22 1.19 -9.57
N ILE A 32 15.84 0.09 -9.98
CA ILE A 32 17.29 -0.08 -9.98
C ILE A 32 17.89 -0.15 -11.39
N ASN A 33 17.04 -0.29 -12.41
CA ASN A 33 17.40 -0.35 -13.83
C ASN A 33 16.19 -0.01 -14.71
N GLY A 34 16.37 0.04 -16.04
CA GLY A 34 15.30 0.37 -16.99
C GLY A 34 14.13 -0.62 -16.99
N LEU A 35 14.39 -1.92 -16.84
CA LEU A 35 13.33 -2.93 -16.82
C LEU A 35 12.43 -2.78 -15.57
N THR A 36 13.04 -2.54 -14.41
CA THR A 36 12.29 -2.26 -13.17
C THR A 36 11.60 -0.90 -13.22
N PHE A 37 12.14 0.07 -13.95
CA PHE A 37 11.46 1.34 -14.21
C PHE A 37 10.14 1.12 -14.94
N ASP A 38 10.16 0.41 -16.07
CA ASP A 38 8.96 0.19 -16.89
C ASP A 38 7.85 -0.53 -16.10
N PHE A 39 8.25 -1.50 -15.28
CA PHE A 39 7.32 -2.25 -14.44
C PHE A 39 6.67 -1.37 -13.36
N LEU A 40 7.47 -0.61 -12.61
CA LEU A 40 6.96 0.26 -11.56
C LEU A 40 6.18 1.45 -12.12
N PHE A 41 6.57 1.97 -13.29
CA PHE A 41 5.82 3.01 -14.00
C PHE A 41 4.43 2.52 -14.41
N LYS A 42 4.33 1.35 -15.05
CA LYS A 42 3.05 0.76 -15.46
C LYS A 42 2.13 0.54 -14.27
N MET A 43 2.65 -0.03 -13.18
CA MET A 43 1.87 -0.18 -11.94
C MET A 43 1.39 1.17 -11.40
N ALA A 44 2.27 2.17 -11.35
CA ALA A 44 1.92 3.48 -10.84
C ALA A 44 0.78 4.12 -11.66
N ALA A 45 0.85 3.99 -12.99
CA ALA A 45 -0.19 4.45 -13.91
C ALA A 45 -1.52 3.71 -13.68
N ASP A 46 -1.49 2.39 -13.51
CA ASP A 46 -2.69 1.58 -13.27
C ASP A 46 -3.38 1.96 -11.95
N LEU A 47 -2.62 2.16 -10.88
CA LEU A 47 -3.14 2.58 -9.58
C LEU A 47 -3.69 4.00 -9.62
N GLN A 48 -2.99 4.92 -10.30
CA GLN A 48 -3.51 6.28 -10.51
C GLN A 48 -4.82 6.25 -11.28
N LYS A 49 -4.91 5.48 -12.37
CA LYS A 49 -6.12 5.38 -13.19
C LYS A 49 -7.31 4.80 -12.41
N LYS A 50 -7.06 3.84 -11.50
CA LYS A 50 -8.09 3.23 -10.66
C LYS A 50 -8.54 4.12 -9.50
N ASP A 51 -7.76 5.16 -9.18
CA ASP A 51 -7.89 5.98 -7.98
C ASP A 51 -8.03 5.11 -6.71
N SER A 52 -7.10 4.18 -6.56
CA SER A 52 -7.11 3.20 -5.48
C SER A 52 -5.71 2.88 -4.97
N LEU A 53 -5.68 2.30 -3.77
CA LEU A 53 -4.51 1.67 -3.20
C LEU A 53 -4.60 0.16 -3.37
N LEU A 54 -3.46 -0.50 -3.59
CA LEU A 54 -3.37 -1.97 -3.64
C LEU A 54 -2.89 -2.51 -2.29
N LEU A 55 -3.64 -3.44 -1.70
CA LEU A 55 -3.22 -4.13 -0.47
C LEU A 55 -2.10 -5.14 -0.78
N LEU A 56 -1.03 -5.05 -0.01
CA LEU A 56 0.07 -6.01 0.01
C LEU A 56 0.01 -6.88 1.27
N ARG A 57 0.34 -8.17 1.10
CA ARG A 57 0.39 -9.15 2.19
C ARG A 57 1.63 -10.02 2.10
N ALA A 58 2.06 -10.55 3.23
CA ALA A 58 3.14 -11.50 3.35
C ALA A 58 2.59 -12.93 3.57
N GLY A 59 3.49 -13.87 3.87
CA GLY A 59 3.14 -15.26 4.16
C GLY A 59 2.93 -16.10 2.91
N GLU A 60 3.01 -17.42 3.06
CA GLU A 60 2.87 -18.38 1.94
C GLU A 60 1.49 -18.26 1.28
N SER A 61 0.45 -18.14 2.10
CA SER A 61 -0.97 -17.93 1.75
C SER A 61 -1.29 -16.50 1.29
N GLY A 62 -0.39 -15.53 1.49
CA GLY A 62 -0.63 -14.15 1.08
C GLY A 62 -1.69 -13.43 1.91
N ASP A 63 -1.90 -13.84 3.15
CA ASP A 63 -2.87 -13.28 4.08
C ASP A 63 -2.24 -12.81 5.40
N GLU A 64 -0.91 -12.81 5.52
CA GLU A 64 -0.21 -12.30 6.69
C GLU A 64 0.10 -10.79 6.56
N PRO A 65 0.16 -10.06 7.69
CA PRO A 65 0.61 -8.67 7.68
C PRO A 65 2.11 -8.57 7.34
N ILE A 66 2.53 -7.40 6.85
CA ILE A 66 3.95 -7.15 6.59
C ILE A 66 4.67 -6.81 7.90
N VAL A 67 5.76 -7.51 8.18
CA VAL A 67 6.67 -7.19 9.29
C VAL A 67 7.90 -6.51 8.71
N MET A 68 8.18 -5.29 9.19
CA MET A 68 9.40 -4.57 8.84
C MET A 68 10.49 -4.87 9.88
N ASN A 69 11.76 -4.90 9.48
CA ASN A 69 12.91 -5.34 10.30
C ASN A 69 13.10 -4.62 11.66
N ARG A 70 12.39 -3.52 11.92
CA ARG A 70 12.52 -2.73 13.16
C ARG A 70 11.32 -2.95 14.08
N GLY A 71 11.52 -3.69 15.17
CA GLY A 71 10.58 -3.80 16.29
C GLY A 71 9.44 -4.80 16.13
N GLY A 72 9.45 -5.66 15.11
CA GLY A 72 8.47 -6.76 14.95
C GLY A 72 7.02 -6.32 14.69
N LYS A 73 6.80 -5.02 14.51
CA LYS A 73 5.46 -4.45 14.36
C LYS A 73 4.87 -4.86 13.01
N GLN A 74 3.63 -5.36 13.08
CA GLN A 74 2.84 -5.78 11.92
C GLN A 74 2.13 -4.60 11.29
N TYR A 75 2.13 -4.55 9.96
CA TYR A 75 1.50 -3.48 9.18
C TYR A 75 0.57 -4.05 8.10
N ASN A 76 -0.55 -3.38 7.91
CA ASN A 76 -1.27 -3.35 6.64
C ASN A 76 -0.51 -2.41 5.69
N ALA A 77 -0.21 -2.91 4.51
CA ALA A 77 0.63 -2.23 3.55
C ALA A 77 -0.13 -1.93 2.26
N PHE A 78 -0.07 -0.69 1.80
CA PHE A 78 -0.87 -0.19 0.70
C PHE A 78 0.01 0.51 -0.31
N LEU A 79 -0.08 0.07 -1.56
CA LEU A 79 0.62 0.68 -2.69
C LEU A 79 -0.24 1.78 -3.32
N GLU A 80 0.29 3.00 -3.39
CA GLU A 80 -0.25 4.10 -4.18
C GLU A 80 0.65 4.36 -5.40
N GLY A 81 0.03 4.56 -6.56
CA GLY A 81 0.72 4.97 -7.78
C GLY A 81 0.35 6.38 -8.22
N ARG A 82 1.36 7.12 -8.68
CA ARG A 82 1.23 8.41 -9.36
C ARG A 82 2.18 8.47 -10.54
N VAL A 83 1.76 9.11 -11.63
CA VAL A 83 2.53 9.36 -12.85
C VAL A 83 2.37 10.79 -13.32
N LYS A 84 3.45 11.38 -13.81
CA LYS A 84 3.49 12.71 -14.42
C LYS A 84 4.46 12.69 -15.60
N GLY A 85 3.95 12.78 -16.81
CA GLY A 85 4.77 12.62 -18.02
C GLY A 85 5.49 11.27 -18.00
N GLN A 86 6.82 11.31 -18.08
CA GLN A 86 7.70 10.13 -18.04
C GLN A 86 8.26 9.83 -16.65
N SER A 87 7.65 10.35 -15.58
CA SER A 87 8.05 10.08 -14.20
C SER A 87 6.94 9.38 -13.45
N TYR A 88 7.32 8.52 -12.49
CA TYR A 88 6.38 7.89 -11.58
C TYR A 88 6.78 8.13 -10.12
N CYS A 89 5.81 7.98 -9.23
CA CYS A 89 6.01 7.85 -7.80
C CYS A 89 5.16 6.66 -7.33
N LEU A 90 5.80 5.72 -6.65
CA LEU A 90 5.15 4.53 -6.13
C LEU A 90 5.39 4.48 -4.62
N LEU A 91 4.33 4.70 -3.84
CA LEU A 91 4.40 4.86 -2.39
C LEU A 91 3.82 3.63 -1.70
N LEU A 92 4.56 3.11 -0.73
CA LEU A 92 4.13 2.07 0.20
C LEU A 92 3.72 2.73 1.52
N HIS A 93 2.43 2.88 1.72
CA HIS A 93 1.86 3.36 2.97
C HIS A 93 1.68 2.20 3.95
N LEU A 94 2.10 2.39 5.20
CA LEU A 94 2.07 1.40 6.25
C LEU A 94 1.18 1.89 7.38
N SER A 95 0.13 1.13 7.65
CA SER A 95 -0.80 1.36 8.74
C SER A 95 -0.77 0.19 9.71
N ASN A 96 -0.84 0.48 10.99
CA ASN A 96 -1.00 -0.53 12.04
C ASN A 96 -2.24 -0.25 12.92
N MET A 97 -3.12 0.64 12.46
CA MET A 97 -4.29 1.11 13.20
C MET A 97 -5.44 1.38 12.23
N GLU A 98 -6.62 0.84 12.56
CA GLU A 98 -7.88 1.16 11.89
C GLU A 98 -8.70 2.10 12.76
N LEU A 99 -9.30 3.11 12.13
CA LEU A 99 -10.23 4.03 12.76
C LEU A 99 -11.57 3.31 12.97
N LYS A 100 -12.15 3.50 14.16
CA LYS A 100 -13.52 3.11 14.44
C LYS A 100 -14.43 4.32 14.29
N ARG A 101 -15.62 4.10 13.75
CA ARG A 101 -16.65 5.14 13.76
C ARG A 101 -17.02 5.44 15.22
N PRO A 102 -17.15 6.72 15.62
CA PRO A 102 -17.62 7.05 16.95
C PRO A 102 -19.03 6.49 17.16
N GLU A 103 -19.33 6.04 18.37
CA GLU A 103 -20.67 5.64 18.76
C GLU A 103 -21.57 6.88 18.80
N VAL A 104 -22.61 6.89 17.97
CA VAL A 104 -23.60 7.97 17.97
C VAL A 104 -24.45 7.82 19.21
N HIS A 105 -24.14 8.59 20.26
CA HIS A 105 -25.05 8.77 21.38
C HIS A 105 -26.06 9.83 20.98
N LEU A 106 -27.29 9.40 20.68
CA LEU A 106 -28.42 10.31 20.51
C LEU A 106 -28.75 10.87 21.89
N VAL A 107 -28.49 12.17 22.08
CA VAL A 107 -28.85 12.92 23.29
C VAL A 107 -30.27 13.48 23.13
#